data_AF-A0A067EM83-F1
#
_entry.id   AF-A0A067EM83-F1
#
_cell.length_a   1.000
_cell.length_b   1.000
_cell.length_c   1.000
_cell.angle_alpha   90.00
_cell.angle_beta   90.00
_cell.angle_gamma   90.00
#
_symmetry.space_group_name_H-M   'P 1'
#
loop_
_entity.id
_entity.type
_entity.pdbx_description
1 polymer ?
#
loop_
_entity_poly.entity_id
_entity_poly.type
_entity_poly.pdbx_seq_one_letter_code
_entity_poly.pdbx_strand_id
1 'polypeptide(L)'
;MEITDKKESDINNTQTVADSVDNNNKDAEERQARELKANLHPLKNKFVFWYTRRTPGVRTQTSYEDNIKKIVDFSTVEGFWVCYCHLARPSLLPSPTDLHLFKEGIRPLWEDSANCNGGKWIIRFKKVVSGRFWEDLVRRRLATASPPKHICILQQLSIFHKIN
;
A
#
# COMPACT_ATOMS: atom_id res chain seq x y z
N MET A 1 -29.69 24.87 48.63
CA MET A 1 -29.64 23.40 48.59
C MET A 1 -29.84 23.01 47.15
N GLU A 2 -28.92 22.38 46.42
CA GLU A 2 -27.65 21.75 46.74
C GLU A 2 -26.85 21.68 45.43
N ILE A 3 -25.53 21.74 45.56
CA ILE A 3 -24.52 21.56 44.52
C ILE A 3 -24.46 20.07 44.15
N THR A 4 -24.23 19.73 42.88
CA THR A 4 -23.25 18.68 42.55
C THR A 4 -22.61 18.93 41.19
N ASP A 5 -21.32 19.24 41.24
CA ASP A 5 -20.35 19.13 40.15
C ASP A 5 -20.22 17.69 39.65
N LYS A 6 -20.07 17.50 38.34
CA LYS A 6 -19.32 16.37 37.78
C LYS A 6 -18.36 16.86 36.71
N LYS A 7 -17.09 16.71 37.06
CA LYS A 7 -15.85 17.11 36.39
C LYS A 7 -15.30 15.94 35.55
N GLU A 8 -14.71 16.31 34.41
CA GLU A 8 -13.67 15.63 33.60
C GLU A 8 -13.90 14.26 32.97
N SER A 9 -13.88 14.23 31.62
CA SER A 9 -13.27 13.13 30.84
C SER A 9 -12.98 13.50 29.37
N ASP A 10 -12.18 14.55 29.07
CA ASP A 10 -11.86 14.91 27.67
C ASP A 10 -10.39 15.29 27.40
N ILE A 11 -9.41 14.73 28.14
CA ILE A 11 -7.98 15.08 27.94
C ILE A 11 -7.07 13.89 27.54
N ASN A 12 -7.54 12.63 27.57
CA ASN A 12 -6.64 11.48 27.44
C ASN A 12 -6.33 10.99 26.01
N ASN A 13 -6.82 11.64 24.94
CA ASN A 13 -6.63 11.16 23.56
C ASN A 13 -5.59 11.95 22.73
N THR A 14 -4.99 13.01 23.29
CA THR A 14 -3.98 13.82 22.59
C THR A 14 -2.55 13.43 22.96
N GLN A 15 -2.33 12.86 24.15
CA GLN A 15 -1.00 12.49 24.64
C GLN A 15 -0.45 11.21 23.96
N THR A 16 -1.32 10.24 23.63
CA THR A 16 -0.96 8.95 23.02
C THR A 16 -0.52 9.04 21.55
N VAL A 17 -0.92 10.09 20.84
CA VAL A 17 -0.57 10.30 19.42
C VAL A 17 0.82 10.94 19.27
N ALA A 18 1.22 11.81 20.20
CA ALA A 18 2.53 12.46 20.15
C ALA A 18 3.68 11.47 20.46
N ASP A 19 3.51 10.63 21.49
CA ASP A 19 4.52 9.65 21.90
C ASP A 19 4.66 8.50 20.88
N SER A 20 3.58 8.11 20.20
CA SER A 20 3.61 7.08 19.16
C SER A 20 4.26 7.56 17.86
N VAL A 21 4.16 8.85 17.52
CA VAL A 21 4.81 9.40 16.31
C VAL A 21 6.32 9.57 16.53
N ASP A 22 6.76 10.00 17.71
CA ASP A 22 8.20 10.15 18.03
C ASP A 22 8.91 8.78 18.11
N ASN A 23 8.26 7.77 18.70
CA ASN A 23 8.80 6.40 18.74
C ASN A 23 8.89 5.76 17.34
N ASN A 24 7.87 5.93 16.50
CA ASN A 24 7.89 5.42 15.12
C ASN A 24 9.00 6.05 14.26
N ASN A 25 9.38 7.30 14.54
CA ASN A 25 10.41 7.98 13.77
C ASN A 25 11.82 7.52 14.19
N LYS A 26 12.07 7.31 15.49
CA LYS A 26 13.32 6.73 16.00
C LYS A 26 13.54 5.31 15.48
N ASP A 27 12.51 4.46 15.53
CA ASP A 27 12.57 3.09 15.00
C ASP A 27 12.89 3.06 13.50
N ALA A 28 12.34 4.01 12.74
CA ALA A 28 12.60 4.14 11.32
C ALA A 28 14.06 4.57 11.04
N GLU A 29 14.58 5.54 11.79
CA GLU A 29 15.96 6.02 11.67
C GLU A 29 16.96 4.94 12.06
N GLU A 30 16.74 4.22 13.17
CA GLU A 30 17.58 3.11 13.59
C GLU A 30 17.58 1.96 12.58
N ARG A 31 16.43 1.66 11.97
CA ARG A 31 16.35 0.70 10.86
C ARG A 31 17.19 1.16 9.68
N GLN A 32 17.03 2.41 9.24
CA GLN A 32 17.80 2.95 8.12
C GLN A 32 19.30 2.92 8.39
N ALA A 33 19.74 3.27 9.61
CA ALA A 33 21.13 3.20 10.03
C ALA A 33 21.68 1.77 9.98
N ARG A 34 20.90 0.76 10.41
CA ARG A 34 21.28 -0.66 10.31
C ARG A 34 21.40 -1.12 8.86
N GLU A 35 20.45 -0.75 8.01
CA GLU A 35 20.44 -1.09 6.59
C GLU A 35 21.63 -0.43 5.85
N LEU A 36 21.94 0.84 6.15
CA LEU A 36 23.11 1.54 5.64
C LEU A 36 24.41 0.87 6.09
N LYS A 37 24.50 0.45 7.36
CA LYS A 37 25.66 -0.30 7.89
C LYS A 37 25.85 -1.64 7.17
N ALA A 38 24.78 -2.23 6.64
CA ALA A 38 24.83 -3.44 5.83
C ALA A 38 25.09 -3.17 4.33
N ASN A 39 25.44 -1.94 3.94
CA ASN A 39 25.61 -1.50 2.54
C ASN A 39 24.36 -1.69 1.67
N LEU A 40 23.16 -1.56 2.27
CA LEU A 40 21.88 -1.57 1.55
C LEU A 40 21.39 -0.13 1.33
N HIS A 41 20.47 0.04 0.38
CA HIS A 41 19.84 1.32 0.11
C HIS A 41 18.45 1.38 0.80
N PRO A 42 18.35 1.97 2.00
CA PRO A 42 17.08 2.03 2.72
C PRO A 42 16.06 2.93 2.00
N LEU A 43 14.81 2.49 2.03
CA LEU A 43 13.68 3.31 1.61
C LEU A 43 13.16 4.13 2.79
N LYS A 44 12.72 5.36 2.50
CA LYS A 44 12.09 6.25 3.49
C LYS A 44 10.88 5.59 4.16
N ASN A 45 10.08 4.87 3.38
CA ASN A 45 8.92 4.13 3.87
C ASN A 45 9.10 2.64 3.57
N LYS A 46 8.57 1.78 4.45
CA LYS A 46 8.35 0.38 4.13
C LYS A 46 7.18 0.22 3.18
N PHE A 47 7.31 -0.71 2.24
CA PHE A 47 6.29 -1.01 1.25
C PHE A 47 5.90 -2.48 1.30
N VAL A 48 4.68 -2.75 0.85
CA VAL A 48 4.05 -4.06 0.88
C VAL A 48 3.42 -4.36 -0.47
N PHE A 49 3.79 -5.51 -1.04
CA PHE A 49 3.08 -6.08 -2.17
C PHE A 49 1.84 -6.83 -1.70
N TRP A 50 0.72 -6.56 -2.35
CA TRP A 50 -0.52 -7.30 -2.21
C TRP A 50 -0.96 -7.82 -3.56
N TYR A 51 -1.66 -8.95 -3.57
CA TYR A 51 -2.33 -9.43 -4.76
C TYR A 51 -3.80 -9.69 -4.50
N THR A 52 -4.60 -9.49 -5.54
CA THR A 52 -6.01 -9.85 -5.55
C THR A 52 -6.28 -10.71 -6.76
N ARG A 53 -6.85 -11.89 -6.54
CA ARG A 53 -7.29 -12.78 -7.62
C ARG A 53 -8.81 -12.86 -7.59
N ARG A 54 -9.47 -12.53 -8.70
CA ARG A 54 -10.93 -12.73 -8.81
C ARG A 54 -11.18 -13.96 -9.68
N THR A 55 -12.07 -14.86 -9.23
CA THR A 55 -12.47 -16.00 -10.04
C THR A 55 -13.56 -15.54 -11.03
N PRO A 56 -13.33 -15.61 -12.35
CA PRO A 56 -14.34 -15.25 -13.33
C PRO A 56 -15.58 -16.12 -13.17
N GLY A 57 -16.77 -15.52 -13.17
CA GLY A 57 -18.04 -16.25 -13.17
C GLY A 57 -18.58 -16.66 -11.80
N VAL A 58 -17.79 -16.55 -10.72
CA VAL A 58 -18.28 -16.77 -9.36
C VAL A 58 -18.56 -15.41 -8.72
N ARG A 59 -19.85 -15.04 -8.59
CA ARG A 59 -20.27 -13.98 -7.66
C ARG A 59 -20.17 -14.53 -6.25
N THR A 60 -18.96 -14.78 -5.76
CA THR A 60 -18.79 -15.11 -4.36
C THR A 60 -19.19 -13.88 -3.54
N GLN A 61 -20.12 -14.07 -2.60
CA GLN A 61 -20.41 -13.11 -1.53
C GLN A 61 -19.28 -13.02 -0.49
N THR A 62 -18.13 -13.66 -0.71
CA THR A 62 -16.95 -13.38 0.12
C THR A 62 -16.55 -11.93 -0.07
N SER A 63 -16.28 -11.28 1.06
CA SER A 63 -15.93 -9.88 1.10
C SER A 63 -14.73 -9.64 0.19
N TYR A 64 -14.67 -8.46 -0.43
CA TYR A 64 -13.51 -8.07 -1.24
C TYR A 64 -12.20 -8.25 -0.47
N GLU A 65 -12.25 -8.04 0.86
CA GLU A 65 -11.13 -8.23 1.80
C GLU A 65 -10.54 -9.64 1.76
N ASP A 66 -11.37 -10.69 1.67
CA ASP A 66 -10.92 -12.10 1.68
C ASP A 66 -10.07 -12.46 0.45
N ASN A 67 -10.22 -11.70 -0.63
CA ASN A 67 -9.50 -11.92 -1.88
C ASN A 67 -8.18 -11.14 -1.96
N ILE A 68 -7.93 -10.22 -1.02
CA ILE A 68 -6.68 -9.45 -0.95
C ILE A 68 -5.72 -10.18 -0.03
N LYS A 69 -4.53 -10.49 -0.55
CA LYS A 69 -3.49 -11.15 0.25
C LYS A 69 -2.19 -10.38 0.20
N LYS A 70 -1.58 -10.20 1.37
CA LYS A 70 -0.21 -9.69 1.51
C LYS A 70 0.74 -10.75 0.95
N ILE A 71 1.66 -10.33 0.08
CA ILE A 71 2.70 -11.21 -0.49
C ILE A 71 3.97 -11.08 0.33
N VAL A 72 4.53 -9.87 0.34
CA VAL A 72 5.84 -9.58 0.93
C VAL A 72 5.94 -8.10 1.23
N ASP A 73 6.66 -7.77 2.29
CA ASP A 73 7.06 -6.40 2.62
C ASP A 73 8.56 -6.23 2.48
N PHE A 74 8.96 -5.01 2.15
CA PHE A 74 10.36 -4.65 1.96
C PHE A 74 10.60 -3.21 2.37
N SER A 75 11.84 -2.96 2.75
CA SER A 75 12.28 -1.72 3.39
C SER A 75 13.50 -1.11 2.70
N THR A 76 14.08 -1.82 1.72
CA THR A 76 15.28 -1.46 0.95
C THR A 76 15.04 -1.62 -0.55
N VAL A 77 15.87 -0.97 -1.38
CA VAL A 77 15.83 -1.10 -2.85
C VAL A 77 16.23 -2.52 -3.28
N GLU A 78 17.20 -3.13 -2.61
CA GLU A 78 17.62 -4.50 -2.86
C GLU A 78 16.52 -5.49 -2.51
N GLY A 79 15.85 -5.28 -1.37
CA GLY A 79 14.69 -6.07 -0.96
C GLY A 79 13.57 -6.03 -2.00
N PHE A 80 13.32 -4.84 -2.58
CA PHE A 80 12.41 -4.71 -3.72
C PHE A 80 12.83 -5.59 -4.90
N TRP A 81 14.09 -5.53 -5.34
CA TRP A 81 14.56 -6.31 -6.48
C TRP A 81 14.50 -7.81 -6.25
N VAL A 82 14.88 -8.27 -5.05
CA VAL A 82 14.75 -9.68 -4.68
C VAL A 82 13.29 -10.12 -4.76
N CYS A 83 12.36 -9.34 -4.23
CA CYS A 83 10.93 -9.64 -4.32
C CYS A 83 10.45 -9.63 -5.78
N TYR A 84 10.82 -8.61 -6.54
CA TYR A 84 10.38 -8.40 -7.91
C TYR A 84 10.85 -9.51 -8.86
N CYS A 85 12.09 -10.01 -8.70
CA CYS A 85 12.63 -11.09 -9.51
C CYS A 85 11.87 -12.43 -9.32
N HIS A 86 11.28 -12.65 -8.14
CA HIS A 86 10.47 -13.84 -7.86
C HIS A 86 8.97 -13.65 -8.14
N LEU A 87 8.54 -12.42 -8.38
CA LEU A 87 7.16 -12.11 -8.75
C LEU A 87 6.92 -12.36 -10.24
N ALA A 88 5.77 -12.96 -10.56
CA ALA A 88 5.33 -13.06 -11.94
C ALA A 88 5.10 -11.66 -12.52
N ARG A 89 5.65 -11.41 -13.71
CA ARG A 89 5.49 -10.13 -14.39
C ARG A 89 4.00 -9.81 -14.58
N PRO A 90 3.60 -8.53 -14.49
CA PRO A 90 2.23 -8.08 -14.77
C PRO A 90 1.63 -8.63 -16.06
N SER A 91 2.46 -8.84 -17.09
CA SER A 91 2.06 -9.40 -18.39
C SER A 91 1.82 -10.91 -18.38
N LEU A 92 2.33 -11.64 -17.39
CA LEU A 92 2.20 -13.10 -17.27
C LEU A 92 1.18 -13.52 -16.21
N LEU A 93 0.64 -12.57 -15.44
CA LEU A 93 -0.36 -12.88 -14.42
C LEU A 93 -1.66 -13.42 -15.03
N PRO A 94 -2.28 -14.45 -14.42
CA PRO A 94 -3.59 -14.96 -14.85
C PRO A 94 -4.66 -13.88 -14.73
N SER A 95 -5.47 -13.68 -15.76
CA SER A 95 -6.57 -12.71 -15.71
C SER A 95 -7.79 -13.31 -14.98
N PRO A 96 -8.50 -12.55 -14.13
CA PRO A 96 -8.20 -11.21 -13.61
C PRO A 96 -7.40 -11.28 -12.28
N THR A 97 -6.15 -10.83 -12.32
CA THR A 97 -5.31 -10.63 -11.15
C THR A 97 -4.86 -9.18 -11.10
N ASP A 98 -4.97 -8.56 -9.94
CA ASP A 98 -4.49 -7.22 -9.66
C ASP A 98 -3.29 -7.32 -8.70
N LEU A 99 -2.22 -6.57 -9.01
CA LEU A 99 -1.06 -6.40 -8.16
C LEU A 99 -1.10 -5.00 -7.54
N HIS A 100 -0.89 -4.90 -6.23
CA HIS A 100 -0.94 -3.65 -5.49
C HIS A 100 0.37 -3.43 -4.75
N LEU A 101 0.82 -2.18 -4.71
CA LEU A 101 1.98 -1.76 -3.94
C LEU A 101 1.56 -0.61 -3.02
N PHE A 102 1.58 -0.85 -1.72
CA PHE A 102 1.15 0.10 -0.70
C PHE A 102 2.24 0.33 0.34
N LYS A 103 2.16 1.45 1.06
CA LYS A 103 3.00 1.67 2.24
C LYS A 103 2.56 0.70 3.35
N GLU A 104 3.51 0.25 4.18
CA GLU A 104 3.18 -0.51 5.38
C GLU A 104 2.16 0.24 6.25
N GLY A 105 1.16 -0.49 6.76
CA GLY A 105 0.06 0.06 7.56
C GLY A 105 -1.13 0.57 6.73
N ILE A 106 -1.03 0.68 5.40
CA ILE A 106 -2.16 1.04 4.53
C ILE A 106 -2.64 -0.19 3.78
N ARG A 107 -3.90 -0.58 4.00
CA ARG A 107 -4.51 -1.68 3.25
C ARG A 107 -4.99 -1.19 1.88
N PRO A 108 -4.96 -2.03 0.83
CA PRO A 108 -5.49 -1.68 -0.50
C PRO A 108 -7.04 -1.72 -0.54
N LEU A 109 -7.68 -1.14 0.48
CA LEU A 109 -9.12 -1.10 0.70
C LEU A 109 -9.58 0.36 0.68
N TRP A 110 -10.73 0.63 0.06
CA TRP A 110 -11.28 1.99 0.02
C TRP A 110 -11.76 2.46 1.42
N GLU A 111 -12.08 1.51 2.30
CA GLU A 111 -12.52 1.74 3.69
C GLU A 111 -11.37 2.10 4.63
N ASP A 112 -10.12 1.89 4.19
CA ASP A 112 -8.94 2.28 4.97
C ASP A 112 -8.93 3.81 5.14
N SER A 113 -8.68 4.27 6.37
CA SER A 113 -8.70 5.70 6.71
C SER A 113 -7.71 6.52 5.90
N ALA A 114 -6.63 5.91 5.39
CA ALA A 114 -5.67 6.58 4.52
C ALA A 114 -6.18 6.73 3.07
N ASN A 115 -7.23 5.99 2.68
CA ASN A 115 -7.73 5.91 1.31
C ASN A 115 -9.12 6.54 1.14
N CYS A 116 -9.92 6.65 2.20
CA CYS A 116 -11.34 7.04 2.13
C CYS A 116 -11.58 8.44 1.53
N ASN A 117 -10.68 9.40 1.74
CA ASN A 117 -10.76 10.74 1.17
C ASN A 117 -9.92 10.90 -0.12
N GLY A 118 -9.44 9.78 -0.69
CA GLY A 118 -8.54 9.77 -1.83
C GLY A 118 -9.22 9.55 -3.18
N GLY A 119 -8.41 9.15 -4.15
CA GLY A 119 -8.85 8.76 -5.48
C GLY A 119 -7.80 7.89 -6.17
N LYS A 120 -8.22 7.13 -7.19
CA LYS A 120 -7.36 6.27 -8.00
C LYS A 120 -7.33 6.76 -9.44
N TRP A 121 -6.12 6.90 -9.99
CA TRP A 121 -5.92 7.06 -11.42
C TRP A 121 -5.80 5.69 -12.09
N ILE A 122 -6.54 5.50 -13.18
CA ILE A 122 -6.54 4.25 -13.95
C ILE A 122 -6.00 4.54 -15.33
N ILE A 123 -4.84 3.96 -15.64
CA ILE A 123 -4.26 4.02 -16.98
C ILE A 123 -4.36 2.62 -17.59
N ARG A 124 -4.92 2.54 -18.80
CA ARG A 124 -5.09 1.28 -19.52
C ARG A 124 -3.99 1.14 -20.57
N PHE A 125 -3.30 0.02 -20.53
CA PHE A 125 -2.19 -0.30 -21.42
C PHE A 125 -2.48 -1.57 -22.22
N LYS A 126 -1.86 -1.70 -23.40
CA LYS A 126 -1.76 -2.99 -24.10
C LYS A 126 -0.84 -3.92 -23.28
N LYS A 127 -1.15 -5.22 -23.26
CA LYS A 127 -0.41 -6.24 -22.48
C LYS A 127 1.11 -6.26 -22.73
N VAL A 128 1.54 -5.88 -23.93
CA VAL A 128 2.96 -5.86 -24.33
C VAL A 128 3.75 -4.76 -23.62
N VAL A 129 3.13 -3.61 -23.35
CA VAL A 129 3.82 -2.45 -22.77
C VAL A 129 3.63 -2.35 -21.26
N SER A 130 2.60 -3.00 -20.70
CA SER A 130 2.22 -2.88 -19.28
C SER A 130 3.36 -3.25 -18.31
N GLY A 131 4.19 -4.24 -18.66
CA GLY A 131 5.32 -4.65 -17.82
C GLY A 131 6.34 -3.53 -17.59
N ARG A 132 6.80 -2.90 -18.67
CA ARG A 132 7.79 -1.81 -18.60
C ARG A 132 7.24 -0.58 -17.87
N PHE A 133 6.00 -0.18 -18.19
CA PHE A 133 5.36 0.95 -17.51
C PHE A 133 5.17 0.70 -16.01
N TRP A 134 4.83 -0.52 -15.61
CA TRP A 134 4.72 -0.87 -14.20
C TRP A 134 6.06 -0.76 -13.48
N GLU A 135 7.13 -1.34 -14.04
CA GLU A 135 8.49 -1.26 -13.48
C GLU A 135 8.93 0.21 -13.32
N ASP A 136 8.73 1.03 -14.34
CA ASP A 136 9.10 2.44 -14.32
C ASP A 136 8.32 3.23 -13.27
N LEU A 137 7.01 2.97 -13.12
CA LEU A 137 6.22 3.61 -12.09
C LEU A 137 6.71 3.21 -10.70
N VAL A 138 6.87 1.91 -10.45
CA VAL A 138 7.25 1.41 -9.12
C VAL A 138 8.63 1.96 -8.75
N ARG A 139 9.61 1.92 -9.65
CA ARG A 139 10.94 2.50 -9.42
C ARG A 139 10.84 3.98 -9.05
N ARG A 140 10.04 4.76 -9.78
CA ARG A 140 9.84 6.19 -9.50
C ARG A 140 9.16 6.40 -8.15
N ARG A 141 8.18 5.55 -7.80
CA ARG A 141 7.45 5.62 -6.53
C ARG A 141 8.34 5.33 -5.33
N LEU A 142 9.26 4.38 -5.45
CA LEU A 142 10.24 4.02 -4.43
C LEU A 142 11.33 5.09 -4.27
N ALA A 143 11.72 5.74 -5.37
CA ALA A 143 12.72 6.81 -5.36
C ALA A 143 12.20 8.13 -4.75
N THR A 144 10.90 8.43 -4.86
CA THR A 144 10.33 9.70 -4.36
C THR A 144 9.94 9.63 -2.88
N ALA A 145 10.50 10.52 -2.07
CA ALA A 145 10.24 10.67 -0.63
C ALA A 145 8.87 11.27 -0.25
N SER A 146 8.10 11.74 -1.23
CA SER A 146 6.77 12.34 -1.04
C SER A 146 5.70 11.49 -1.73
N PRO A 147 4.68 10.98 -1.03
CA PRO A 147 3.53 10.40 -1.71
C PRO A 147 2.82 11.53 -2.48
N PRO A 148 2.60 11.42 -3.80
CA PRO A 148 1.53 12.20 -4.38
C PRO A 148 0.25 11.89 -3.59
N LYS A 149 -0.56 12.90 -3.28
CA LYS A 149 -1.85 12.77 -2.54
C LYS A 149 -2.87 11.85 -3.24
N HIS A 150 -2.48 11.21 -4.34
CA HIS A 150 -3.27 10.32 -5.14
C HIS A 150 -2.54 8.99 -5.29
N ILE A 151 -3.20 7.91 -4.90
CA ILE A 151 -2.68 6.54 -4.98
C ILE A 151 -2.69 6.11 -6.46
N CYS A 152 -1.50 5.88 -7.00
CA CYS A 152 -1.31 5.23 -8.29
C CYS A 152 -1.36 3.71 -8.09
N ILE A 153 -2.55 3.11 -8.16
CA ILE A 153 -2.68 1.67 -8.40
C ILE A 153 -2.52 1.45 -9.92
N LEU A 154 -1.34 1.00 -10.35
CA LEU A 154 -1.08 0.56 -11.72
C LEU A 154 -1.13 -0.97 -11.88
N GLN A 155 -2.26 -1.57 -11.58
CA GLN A 155 -2.79 -2.56 -12.51
C GLN A 155 -4.30 -2.53 -12.33
N GLN A 156 -5.00 -2.19 -13.40
CA GLN A 156 -6.40 -2.55 -13.52
C GLN A 156 -6.51 -3.25 -14.86
N LEU A 157 -6.31 -4.56 -14.83
CA LEU A 157 -6.91 -5.43 -15.82
C LEU A 157 -8.38 -5.65 -15.40
N SER A 158 -9.18 -4.58 -15.44
CA SER A 158 -10.63 -4.70 -15.29
C SER A 158 -11.26 -4.23 -16.58
N ILE A 159 -11.57 -5.21 -17.42
CA ILE A 159 -12.61 -5.12 -18.43
C ILE A 159 -13.91 -4.93 -17.65
N PHE A 160 -14.56 -3.77 -17.82
CA PHE A 160 -15.99 -3.64 -17.63
C PHE A 160 -16.57 -3.32 -19.02
N HIS A 161 -17.08 -4.35 -19.69
CA HIS A 161 -18.39 -4.22 -20.34
C HIS A 161 -19.41 -4.35 -19.19
N LYS A 162 -20.46 -3.56 -19.06
CA LYS A 162 -21.28 -2.91 -20.08
C LYS A 162 -21.98 -1.69 -19.48
N ILE A 163 -22.23 -0.72 -20.35
CA ILE A 163 -23.27 0.30 -20.23
C ILE A 163 -24.64 -0.39 -20.17
N ASN A 164 -25.39 -0.12 -19.11
CA ASN A 164 -26.79 0.32 -19.15
C ASN A 164 -27.17 0.80 -17.75
#